data_AF-A0AAD8PSW4-F1
#
_entry.id   AF-A0AAD8PSW4-F1
#
_cell.length_a   1.000
_cell.length_b   1.000
_cell.length_c   1.000
_cell.angle_alpha   90.00
_cell.angle_beta   90.00
_cell.angle_gamma   90.00
#
_symmetry.space_group_name_H-M   'P 1'
#
loop_
_entity.id
_entity.type
_entity.pdbx_description
1 polymer ?
#
loop_
_entity_poly.entity_id
_entity_poly.type
_entity_poly.pdbx_seq_one_letter_code
_entity_poly.pdbx_strand_id
1 'polypeptide(L)'
;MAYIWARVVPDTGVLNATATGDWARVNLTESWLARAETLRVAIRTHFWDASKGAFIDGHRNRTLYSQDRNSYAVAFGVAASISRALTENWTPIGPASPELPGNVALFISSTELEAHFAAGRADRALRLGYYLNHPNGTGSTVIEGYLTDGAFGYRSAREYTEDPSYVSHAQGWSGGPTSTLTEYLVGLRVTRPAGAEWSLKPAFGEMSEAQARFTTALGRFSARWAVEGDFTAVEWDMPTDTKGWLELSGEEGR
;
A
#
# COMPACT_ATOMS: atom_id res chain seq x y z
N MET A 1 11.87 7.87 35.22
CA MET A 1 11.45 6.99 34.10
C MET A 1 10.79 7.88 33.06
N ALA A 2 11.31 7.92 31.83
CA ALA A 2 10.71 8.73 30.76
C ALA A 2 9.49 7.99 30.19
N TYR A 3 8.39 8.69 30.01
CA TYR A 3 7.18 8.14 29.40
C TYR A 3 6.60 9.15 28.42
N ILE A 4 5.92 8.62 27.42
CA ILE A 4 5.17 9.39 26.42
C ILE A 4 3.72 9.22 26.80
N TRP A 5 3.04 10.32 27.13
CA TRP A 5 1.58 10.33 27.16
C TRP A 5 1.10 11.06 25.92
N ALA A 6 0.32 10.38 25.11
CA ALA A 6 -0.28 10.98 23.93
C ALA A 6 -1.80 10.94 24.11
N ARG A 7 -2.41 12.12 24.01
CA ARG A 7 -3.86 12.25 23.95
C ARG A 7 -4.20 12.95 22.65
N VAL A 8 -5.08 12.34 21.87
CA VAL A 8 -5.68 13.02 20.72
C VAL A 8 -6.60 14.09 21.28
N VAL A 9 -6.35 15.35 20.92
CA VAL A 9 -7.25 16.46 21.26
C VAL A 9 -8.53 16.26 20.45
N PRO A 10 -9.69 16.02 21.09
CA PRO A 10 -10.90 15.61 20.38
C PRO A 10 -11.32 16.60 19.29
N ASP A 11 -11.17 17.90 19.54
CA ASP A 11 -11.71 18.95 18.68
C ASP A 11 -10.79 19.33 17.49
N THR A 12 -9.51 18.93 17.55
CA THR A 12 -8.51 19.32 16.53
C THR A 12 -7.82 18.13 15.86
N GLY A 13 -8.03 16.92 16.38
CA GLY A 13 -7.35 15.70 15.90
C GLY A 13 -5.84 15.71 16.10
N VAL A 14 -5.28 16.74 16.76
CA VAL A 14 -3.84 16.83 17.02
C VAL A 14 -3.45 15.79 18.05
N LEU A 15 -2.47 14.96 17.72
CA LEU A 15 -1.79 14.11 18.69
C LEU A 15 -0.97 15.00 19.60
N ASN A 16 -1.52 15.36 20.77
CA ASN A 16 -0.76 16.07 21.78
C ASN A 16 0.04 15.04 22.57
N ALA A 17 1.24 14.74 22.07
CA ALA A 17 2.21 13.93 22.75
C ALA A 17 3.05 14.84 23.66
N THR A 18 2.80 14.79 24.96
CA THR A 18 3.70 15.39 25.94
C THR A 18 4.57 14.27 26.51
N ALA A 19 5.86 14.35 26.23
CA ALA A 19 6.84 13.53 26.92
C ALA A 19 7.56 14.39 27.97
N THR A 20 7.87 13.76 29.10
CA THR A 20 8.54 14.40 30.23
C THR A 20 10.06 14.46 30.08
N GLY A 21 10.61 13.93 28.98
CA GLY A 21 12.05 13.99 28.67
C GLY A 21 12.41 15.16 27.76
N ASP A 22 13.63 15.70 27.90
CA ASP A 22 14.14 16.84 27.13
C ASP A 22 14.05 16.66 25.60
N TRP A 23 14.07 15.41 25.12
CA TRP A 23 13.89 15.04 23.71
C TRP A 23 12.52 15.43 23.11
N ALA A 24 11.49 15.65 23.94
CA ALA A 24 10.14 16.02 23.51
C ALA A 24 9.86 17.53 23.51
N ARG A 25 10.82 18.35 23.95
CA ARG A 25 10.71 19.82 23.95
C ARG A 25 11.17 20.46 22.64
N VAL A 26 11.83 19.71 21.77
CA VAL A 26 12.37 20.22 20.51
C VAL A 26 11.44 19.82 19.37
N ASN A 27 10.82 20.80 18.71
CA ASN A 27 10.12 20.55 17.46
C ASN A 27 11.15 20.29 16.36
N LEU A 28 11.38 19.01 16.05
CA LEU A 28 12.33 18.58 15.01
C LEU A 28 11.69 18.44 13.62
N THR A 29 10.41 18.81 13.46
CA THR A 29 9.65 18.58 12.22
C THR A 29 10.36 19.15 10.99
N GLU A 30 10.75 20.42 11.02
CA GLU A 30 11.45 21.07 9.92
C GLU A 30 12.80 20.39 9.61
N SER A 31 13.54 20.02 10.66
CA SER A 31 14.83 19.33 10.51
C SER A 31 14.67 17.95 9.87
N TRP A 32 13.64 17.18 10.24
CA TRP A 32 13.38 15.87 9.65
C TRP A 32 12.85 15.97 8.22
N LEU A 33 12.00 16.96 7.92
CA LEU A 33 11.54 17.22 6.55
C LEU A 33 12.70 17.62 5.63
N ALA A 34 13.59 18.51 6.08
CA ALA A 34 14.78 18.89 5.30
C ALA A 34 15.71 17.70 5.04
N ARG A 35 15.90 16.82 6.05
CA ARG A 35 16.69 15.59 5.90
C ARG A 35 16.03 14.59 4.96
N ALA A 36 14.70 14.44 5.03
CA ALA A 36 13.95 13.57 4.14
C ALA A 36 14.06 14.03 2.67
N GLU A 37 13.99 15.34 2.41
CA GLU A 37 14.18 15.88 1.06
C GLU A 37 15.61 15.67 0.55
N THR A 38 16.61 15.91 1.42
CA THR A 38 18.01 15.63 1.10
C THR A 38 18.23 14.16 0.73
N LEU A 39 17.62 13.23 1.49
CA LEU A 39 17.69 11.80 1.23
C LEU A 39 16.98 11.42 -0.07
N ARG A 40 15.80 11.99 -0.35
CA ARG A 40 15.05 11.77 -1.59
C ARG A 40 15.90 12.16 -2.82
N VAL A 41 16.58 13.31 -2.78
CA VAL A 41 17.49 13.76 -3.85
C VAL A 41 18.68 12.81 -4.00
N ALA A 42 19.29 12.37 -2.90
CA ALA A 42 20.41 11.44 -2.94
C ALA A 42 20.01 10.07 -3.53
N ILE A 43 18.85 9.52 -3.14
CA ILE A 43 18.32 8.26 -3.69
C ILE A 43 18.13 8.37 -5.20
N ARG A 44 17.49 9.45 -5.67
CA ARG A 44 17.30 9.71 -7.11
C ARG A 44 18.62 9.86 -7.85
N THR A 45 19.60 10.54 -7.26
CA THR A 45 20.90 10.76 -7.90
C THR A 45 21.72 9.47 -8.04
N HIS A 46 21.73 8.61 -7.02
CA HIS A 46 22.69 7.50 -6.95
C HIS A 46 22.15 6.13 -7.39
N PHE A 47 20.83 5.94 -7.33
CA PHE A 47 20.20 4.64 -7.56
C PHE A 47 19.21 4.63 -8.73
N TRP A 48 18.83 5.79 -9.30
CA TRP A 48 17.92 5.82 -10.44
C TRP A 48 18.63 5.35 -11.71
N ASP A 49 18.05 4.35 -12.39
CA ASP A 49 18.42 3.99 -13.75
C ASP A 49 17.31 4.46 -14.71
N ALA A 50 17.61 5.49 -15.50
CA ALA A 50 16.66 6.06 -16.45
C ALA A 50 16.31 5.11 -17.61
N SER A 51 17.21 4.20 -17.98
CA SER A 51 16.98 3.22 -19.05
C SER A 51 15.99 2.14 -18.62
N LYS A 52 15.97 1.80 -17.33
CA LYS A 52 15.02 0.88 -16.72
C LYS A 52 13.78 1.56 -16.16
N GLY A 53 13.86 2.86 -15.87
CA GLY A 53 12.79 3.58 -15.20
C GLY A 53 12.55 3.08 -13.77
N ALA A 54 13.60 2.60 -13.10
CA ALA A 54 13.55 1.94 -11.81
C ALA A 54 14.81 2.23 -10.98
N PHE A 55 14.73 1.97 -9.68
CA PHE A 55 15.88 2.00 -8.78
C PHE A 55 16.60 0.66 -8.77
N ILE A 56 17.94 0.71 -8.86
CA ILE A 56 18.77 -0.44 -8.53
C ILE A 56 18.69 -0.74 -7.03
N ASP A 57 18.90 -2.00 -6.66
CA ASP A 57 18.77 -2.48 -5.28
C ASP A 57 19.71 -1.73 -4.33
N GLY A 58 20.98 -1.57 -4.68
CA GLY A 58 21.83 -0.69 -3.88
C GLY A 58 23.26 -0.61 -4.33
N HIS A 59 24.09 -0.02 -3.47
CA HIS A 59 25.50 0.18 -3.80
C HIS A 59 26.26 -1.13 -4.04
N ARG A 60 25.91 -2.21 -3.31
CA ARG A 60 26.53 -3.53 -3.46
C ARG A 60 25.99 -4.34 -4.63
N ASN A 61 24.73 -4.11 -5.02
CA ASN A 61 24.08 -4.82 -6.11
C ASN A 61 23.43 -3.81 -7.06
N ARG A 62 24.16 -3.48 -8.12
CA ARG A 62 23.76 -2.49 -9.13
C ARG A 62 23.06 -3.11 -10.36
N THR A 63 22.86 -4.42 -10.37
CA THR A 63 22.24 -5.15 -11.48
C THR A 63 20.85 -5.68 -11.14
N LEU A 64 20.46 -5.64 -9.87
CA LEU A 64 19.16 -6.05 -9.38
C LEU A 64 18.23 -4.84 -9.28
N TYR A 65 16.98 -5.00 -9.72
CA TYR A 65 15.90 -4.05 -9.55
C TYR A 65 14.84 -4.73 -8.68
N SER A 66 15.00 -4.64 -7.36
CA SER A 66 14.16 -5.40 -6.45
C SER A 66 12.72 -4.89 -6.47
N GLN A 67 11.77 -5.80 -6.27
CA GLN A 67 10.36 -5.48 -6.17
C GLN A 67 10.14 -4.55 -4.98
N ASP A 68 10.76 -4.86 -3.84
CA ASP A 68 10.56 -4.13 -2.59
C ASP A 68 10.89 -2.64 -2.63
N ARG A 69 12.10 -2.28 -3.02
CA ARG A 69 12.55 -0.90 -3.07
C ARG A 69 11.78 -0.09 -4.08
N ASN A 70 11.44 -0.70 -5.22
CA ASN A 70 10.72 -0.03 -6.28
C ASN A 70 9.25 0.20 -5.89
N SER A 71 8.59 -0.77 -5.24
CA SER A 71 7.25 -0.59 -4.68
C SER A 71 7.22 0.47 -3.58
N TYR A 72 8.18 0.46 -2.64
CA TYR A 72 8.28 1.50 -1.61
C TYR A 72 8.60 2.88 -2.18
N ALA A 73 9.42 2.97 -3.23
CA ALA A 73 9.73 4.25 -3.87
C ALA A 73 8.49 4.91 -4.47
N VAL A 74 7.54 4.12 -4.99
CA VAL A 74 6.25 4.65 -5.43
C VAL A 74 5.37 5.01 -4.24
N ALA A 75 5.25 4.12 -3.25
CA ALA A 75 4.42 4.34 -2.06
C ALA A 75 4.83 5.62 -1.27
N PHE A 76 6.12 5.93 -1.22
CA PHE A 76 6.65 7.15 -0.60
C PHE A 76 6.72 8.36 -1.55
N GLY A 77 6.13 8.29 -2.74
CA GLY A 77 6.03 9.43 -3.66
C GLY A 77 7.35 9.85 -4.30
N VAL A 78 8.35 8.96 -4.39
CA VAL A 78 9.67 9.27 -4.98
C VAL A 78 9.60 9.28 -6.51
N ALA A 79 8.96 8.28 -7.12
CA ALA A 79 8.80 8.20 -8.58
C ALA A 79 7.63 7.27 -9.00
N ALA A 80 6.48 7.87 -9.37
CA ALA A 80 5.29 7.11 -9.82
C ALA A 80 5.52 6.28 -11.09
N SER A 81 6.45 6.69 -11.96
CA SER A 81 6.75 6.00 -13.23
C SER A 81 7.21 4.55 -13.06
N ILE A 82 7.75 4.20 -11.89
CA ILE A 82 8.21 2.84 -11.54
C ILE A 82 7.09 1.81 -11.62
N SER A 83 5.83 2.23 -11.42
CA SER A 83 4.65 1.38 -11.59
C SER A 83 4.66 0.62 -12.91
N ARG A 84 5.26 1.15 -13.99
CA ARG A 84 5.43 0.42 -15.25
C ARG A 84 6.51 -0.67 -15.15
N ALA A 85 7.68 -0.35 -14.62
CA ALA A 85 8.80 -1.29 -14.53
C ALA A 85 8.46 -2.51 -13.63
N LEU A 86 7.68 -2.31 -12.56
CA LEU A 86 7.23 -3.40 -11.69
C LEU A 86 6.44 -4.48 -12.47
N THR A 87 5.70 -4.10 -13.51
CA THR A 87 4.92 -5.06 -14.32
C THR A 87 5.78 -6.02 -15.13
N GLU A 88 7.08 -5.74 -15.32
CA GLU A 88 7.98 -6.64 -16.05
C GLU A 88 8.24 -7.95 -15.29
N ASN A 89 7.99 -7.97 -13.98
CA ASN A 89 8.18 -9.15 -13.13
C ASN A 89 6.90 -9.99 -12.98
N TRP A 90 5.80 -9.61 -13.63
CA TRP A 90 4.53 -10.29 -13.44
C TRP A 90 4.49 -11.68 -14.05
N THR A 91 3.96 -12.62 -13.28
CA THR A 91 3.60 -13.96 -13.73
C THR A 91 2.08 -14.12 -13.73
N PRO A 92 1.51 -15.19 -14.30
CA PRO A 92 0.07 -15.44 -14.27
C PRO A 92 -0.53 -15.50 -12.85
N ILE A 93 0.28 -15.77 -11.84
CA ILE A 93 -0.17 -15.95 -10.45
C ILE A 93 0.33 -14.86 -9.50
N GLY A 94 1.06 -13.85 -9.98
CA GLY A 94 1.56 -12.74 -9.16
C GLY A 94 2.96 -12.26 -9.57
N PRO A 95 3.45 -11.15 -9.01
CA PRO A 95 4.79 -10.63 -9.30
C PRO A 95 5.87 -11.54 -8.73
N ALA A 96 6.77 -12.01 -9.59
CA ALA A 96 7.98 -12.70 -9.15
C ALA A 96 8.93 -11.68 -8.49
N SER A 97 9.47 -12.00 -7.32
CA SER A 97 10.38 -11.08 -6.61
C SER A 97 11.82 -11.25 -7.13
N PRO A 98 12.44 -10.26 -7.80
CA PRO A 98 13.80 -10.39 -8.32
C PRO A 98 14.84 -10.67 -7.23
N GLU A 99 14.64 -10.11 -6.04
CA GLU A 99 15.49 -10.30 -4.86
C GLU A 99 15.37 -11.70 -4.24
N LEU A 100 14.28 -12.39 -4.53
CA LEU A 100 13.98 -13.76 -4.09
C LEU A 100 13.48 -14.60 -5.29
N PRO A 101 14.38 -14.94 -6.24
CA PRO A 101 14.01 -15.58 -7.49
C PRO A 101 13.12 -16.81 -7.30
N GLY A 102 12.11 -16.96 -8.18
CA GLY A 102 11.17 -18.08 -8.16
C GLY A 102 10.07 -17.97 -7.10
N ASN A 103 10.01 -16.88 -6.33
CA ASN A 103 9.00 -16.67 -5.30
C ASN A 103 8.09 -15.49 -5.66
N VAL A 104 6.84 -15.59 -5.25
CA VAL A 104 5.88 -14.49 -5.14
C VAL A 104 5.76 -14.15 -3.65
N ALA A 105 6.36 -13.04 -3.23
CA ALA A 105 6.31 -12.57 -1.85
C ALA A 105 5.08 -11.67 -1.63
N LEU A 106 4.05 -12.18 -0.95
CA LEU A 106 2.78 -11.45 -0.79
C LEU A 106 2.87 -10.24 0.14
N PHE A 107 3.82 -10.24 1.08
CA PHE A 107 4.14 -9.06 1.88
C PHE A 107 4.42 -7.85 0.98
N ILE A 108 5.35 -7.99 0.03
CA ILE A 108 5.73 -6.86 -0.81
C ILE A 108 4.80 -6.65 -2.01
N SER A 109 4.17 -7.72 -2.49
CA SER A 109 3.12 -7.60 -3.51
C SER A 109 1.98 -6.72 -3.02
N SER A 110 1.67 -6.75 -1.71
CA SER A 110 0.71 -5.83 -1.10
C SER A 110 1.10 -4.36 -1.29
N THR A 111 2.37 -4.01 -1.03
CA THR A 111 2.89 -2.65 -1.27
C THR A 111 2.89 -2.28 -2.75
N GLU A 112 3.16 -3.25 -3.65
CA GLU A 112 3.10 -3.04 -5.09
C GLU A 112 1.69 -2.67 -5.58
N LEU A 113 0.64 -3.25 -4.99
CA LEU A 113 -0.74 -2.88 -5.30
C LEU A 113 -1.01 -1.41 -4.98
N GLU A 114 -0.66 -0.99 -3.77
CA GLU A 114 -0.80 0.40 -3.33
C GLU A 114 0.00 1.33 -4.22
N ALA A 115 1.21 0.93 -4.63
CA ALA A 115 2.05 1.66 -5.57
C ALA A 115 1.36 1.86 -6.93
N HIS A 116 0.72 0.83 -7.48
CA HIS A 116 -0.01 0.96 -8.74
C HIS A 116 -1.15 1.97 -8.65
N PHE A 117 -1.96 1.90 -7.59
CA PHE A 117 -3.01 2.89 -7.39
C PHE A 117 -2.44 4.31 -7.14
N ALA A 118 -1.38 4.44 -6.35
CA ALA A 118 -0.71 5.74 -6.12
C ALA A 118 -0.16 6.34 -7.43
N ALA A 119 0.19 5.50 -8.41
CA ALA A 119 0.59 5.92 -9.75
C ALA A 119 -0.59 6.17 -10.70
N GLY A 120 -1.84 6.11 -10.24
CA GLY A 120 -3.04 6.28 -11.07
C GLY A 120 -3.30 5.11 -12.01
N ARG A 121 -2.87 3.89 -11.63
CA ARG A 121 -2.95 2.68 -12.45
C ARG A 121 -3.75 1.59 -11.75
N ALA A 122 -5.03 1.88 -11.49
CA ALA A 122 -5.97 0.93 -10.90
C ALA A 122 -6.06 -0.38 -11.71
N ASP A 123 -5.97 -0.29 -13.05
CA ASP A 123 -5.87 -1.41 -14.00
C ASP A 123 -4.78 -2.43 -13.67
N ARG A 124 -3.71 -1.97 -13.01
CA ARG A 124 -2.59 -2.81 -12.60
C ARG A 124 -2.77 -3.45 -11.24
N ALA A 125 -3.60 -2.87 -10.38
CA ALA A 125 -3.72 -3.29 -8.99
C ALA A 125 -4.77 -4.39 -8.75
N LEU A 126 -5.68 -4.63 -9.70
CA LEU A 126 -6.81 -5.55 -9.51
C LEU A 126 -6.59 -6.97 -10.05
N ARG A 127 -5.33 -7.36 -10.31
CA ARG A 127 -4.98 -8.65 -10.90
C ARG A 127 -4.58 -9.76 -9.91
N LEU A 128 -4.95 -9.65 -8.63
CA LEU A 128 -4.57 -10.64 -7.61
C LEU A 128 -5.76 -11.45 -7.10
N GLY A 129 -5.57 -12.77 -6.96
CA GLY A 129 -6.61 -13.69 -6.48
C GLY A 129 -6.29 -15.18 -6.58
N TYR A 130 -5.07 -15.56 -7.00
CA TYR A 130 -4.68 -16.96 -7.22
C TYR A 130 -4.96 -17.85 -6.00
N TYR A 131 -4.41 -17.49 -4.82
CA TYR A 131 -4.48 -18.34 -3.64
C TYR A 131 -5.90 -18.57 -3.11
N LEU A 132 -6.72 -17.53 -3.05
CA LEU A 132 -8.06 -17.60 -2.43
C LEU A 132 -8.99 -18.57 -3.17
N ASN A 133 -8.87 -18.62 -4.50
CA ASN A 133 -9.66 -19.49 -5.36
C ASN A 133 -8.94 -20.81 -5.72
N HIS A 134 -7.74 -21.03 -5.20
CA HIS A 134 -6.98 -22.24 -5.51
C HIS A 134 -7.59 -23.46 -4.79
N PRO A 135 -7.73 -24.63 -5.44
CA PRO A 135 -8.34 -25.82 -4.83
C PRO A 135 -7.59 -26.32 -3.59
N ASN A 136 -6.28 -26.06 -3.50
CA ASN A 136 -5.46 -26.39 -2.33
C ASN A 136 -5.31 -25.21 -1.34
N GLY A 137 -5.92 -24.06 -1.64
CA GLY A 137 -5.95 -22.93 -0.72
C GLY A 137 -6.93 -23.16 0.43
N THR A 138 -6.89 -22.29 1.44
CA THR A 138 -7.80 -22.37 2.60
C THR A 138 -9.20 -21.80 2.34
N GLY A 139 -9.37 -21.04 1.25
CA GLY A 139 -10.61 -20.33 0.92
C GLY A 139 -11.05 -19.27 1.95
N SER A 140 -10.24 -19.01 2.98
CA SER A 140 -10.65 -18.21 4.16
C SER A 140 -9.53 -17.42 4.82
N THR A 141 -8.27 -17.64 4.42
CA THR A 141 -7.09 -16.93 4.92
C THR A 141 -6.20 -16.49 3.76
N VAL A 142 -5.09 -15.83 4.07
CA VAL A 142 -4.07 -15.43 3.10
C VAL A 142 -2.75 -16.13 3.41
N ILE A 143 -2.11 -16.71 2.40
CA ILE A 143 -0.82 -17.41 2.52
C ILE A 143 0.34 -16.42 2.64
N GLU A 144 1.45 -16.84 3.22
CA GLU A 144 2.69 -16.06 3.38
C GLU A 144 3.32 -15.64 2.05
N GLY A 145 3.30 -16.55 1.09
CA GLY A 145 3.85 -16.44 -0.26
C GLY A 145 3.74 -17.78 -0.95
N TYR A 146 4.18 -17.86 -2.20
CA TYR A 146 4.26 -19.12 -2.96
C TYR A 146 5.35 -19.05 -4.01
N LEU A 147 5.64 -20.17 -4.66
CA LEU A 147 6.55 -20.23 -5.79
C LEU A 147 5.84 -19.80 -7.08
N THR A 148 6.61 -19.30 -8.05
CA THR A 148 6.07 -18.83 -9.34
C THR A 148 5.48 -19.95 -10.20
N ASP A 149 5.74 -21.21 -9.86
CA ASP A 149 5.11 -22.39 -10.46
C ASP A 149 3.77 -22.79 -9.79
N GLY A 150 3.37 -22.06 -8.74
CA GLY A 150 2.13 -22.27 -8.01
C GLY A 150 2.25 -23.14 -6.77
N ALA A 151 3.42 -23.72 -6.49
CA ALA A 151 3.63 -24.54 -5.30
C ALA A 151 3.73 -23.69 -4.02
N PHE A 152 3.21 -24.21 -2.90
CA PHE A 152 3.23 -23.56 -1.60
C PHE A 152 4.56 -23.82 -0.86
N GLY A 153 5.67 -23.44 -1.51
CA GLY A 153 7.03 -23.66 -1.01
C GLY A 153 7.82 -22.37 -0.82
N TYR A 154 7.14 -21.26 -0.53
CA TYR A 154 7.78 -19.96 -0.31
C TYR A 154 8.98 -20.05 0.62
N ARG A 155 10.13 -19.49 0.20
CA ARG A 155 11.39 -19.44 0.97
C ARG A 155 11.98 -20.78 1.42
N SER A 156 11.45 -21.93 0.99
CA SER A 156 11.97 -23.26 1.38
C SER A 156 13.49 -23.36 1.22
N ALA A 157 14.00 -22.98 0.04
CA ALA A 157 15.41 -23.08 -0.32
C ALA A 157 16.32 -21.94 0.20
N ARG A 158 15.79 -20.95 0.92
CA ARG A 158 16.61 -19.84 1.44
C ARG A 158 16.54 -19.65 2.95
N GLU A 159 15.41 -19.99 3.58
CA GLU A 159 15.20 -19.68 5.01
C GLU A 159 14.54 -20.80 5.80
N TYR A 160 13.89 -21.75 5.14
CA TYR A 160 13.25 -22.89 5.81
C TYR A 160 13.99 -24.22 5.60
N THR A 161 15.31 -24.18 5.39
CA THR A 161 16.15 -25.39 5.36
C THR A 161 15.63 -26.48 4.40
N GLU A 162 15.18 -26.07 3.20
CA GLU A 162 14.59 -26.94 2.18
C GLU A 162 13.25 -27.61 2.61
N ASP A 163 12.57 -27.06 3.62
CA ASP A 163 11.29 -27.56 4.11
C ASP A 163 10.12 -26.68 3.62
N PRO A 164 9.32 -27.14 2.65
CA PRO A 164 8.15 -26.38 2.16
C PRO A 164 6.99 -26.36 3.17
N SER A 165 6.99 -27.17 4.22
CA SER A 165 5.90 -27.22 5.21
C SER A 165 5.88 -26.03 6.19
N TYR A 166 6.96 -25.24 6.23
CA TYR A 166 7.06 -24.05 7.08
C TYR A 166 6.21 -22.87 6.61
N VAL A 167 5.73 -22.89 5.36
CA VAL A 167 4.97 -21.78 4.77
C VAL A 167 3.66 -21.59 5.50
N SER A 168 3.46 -20.39 6.06
CA SER A 168 2.20 -20.08 6.76
C SER A 168 1.05 -19.89 5.77
N HIS A 169 -0.03 -20.63 5.97
CA HIS A 169 -1.29 -20.45 5.23
C HIS A 169 -2.20 -19.37 5.82
N ALA A 170 -1.79 -18.71 6.90
CA ALA A 170 -2.56 -17.68 7.59
C ALA A 170 -1.64 -16.55 8.05
N GLN A 171 -1.12 -15.79 7.08
CA GLN A 171 -0.08 -14.79 7.31
C GLN A 171 -0.61 -13.37 7.17
N GLY A 172 -0.67 -12.63 8.29
CA GLY A 172 -1.26 -11.28 8.33
C GLY A 172 -0.64 -10.26 7.37
N TRP A 173 0.66 -10.39 7.04
CA TRP A 173 1.34 -9.48 6.11
C TRP A 173 0.82 -9.57 4.67
N SER A 174 0.05 -10.61 4.35
CA SER A 174 -0.53 -10.84 3.02
C SER A 174 -1.94 -10.26 2.90
N GLY A 175 -2.44 -9.62 3.97
CA GLY A 175 -3.76 -9.01 4.01
C GLY A 175 -3.87 -7.65 3.33
N GLY A 176 -2.82 -7.17 2.66
CA GLY A 176 -2.76 -5.86 2.01
C GLY A 176 -3.88 -5.53 1.02
N PRO A 177 -4.49 -6.49 0.28
CA PRO A 177 -5.68 -6.20 -0.50
C PRO A 177 -6.82 -5.56 0.31
N THR A 178 -6.92 -5.84 1.62
CA THR A 178 -7.96 -5.26 2.49
C THR A 178 -7.83 -3.73 2.59
N SER A 179 -6.63 -3.23 2.91
CA SER A 179 -6.36 -1.78 2.96
C SER A 179 -6.41 -1.19 1.56
N THR A 180 -5.79 -1.86 0.59
CA THR A 180 -5.72 -1.37 -0.80
C THR A 180 -7.11 -1.12 -1.39
N LEU A 181 -8.02 -2.10 -1.30
CA LEU A 181 -9.37 -1.97 -1.85
C LEU A 181 -10.20 -0.92 -1.10
N THR A 182 -10.01 -0.78 0.21
CA THR A 182 -10.68 0.25 1.02
C THR A 182 -10.19 1.65 0.68
N GLU A 183 -8.88 1.84 0.67
CA GLU A 183 -8.24 3.15 0.61
C GLU A 183 -8.02 3.65 -0.81
N TYR A 184 -7.88 2.77 -1.79
CA TYR A 184 -7.52 3.14 -3.16
C TYR A 184 -8.61 2.81 -4.18
N LEU A 185 -9.30 1.66 -4.09
CA LEU A 185 -10.42 1.35 -4.99
C LEU A 185 -11.68 2.13 -4.61
N VAL A 186 -12.17 1.94 -3.38
CA VAL A 186 -13.26 2.77 -2.85
C VAL A 186 -12.80 4.21 -2.64
N GLY A 187 -11.52 4.37 -2.29
CA GLY A 187 -10.89 5.69 -2.19
C GLY A 187 -11.04 6.34 -0.82
N LEU A 188 -11.51 5.61 0.19
CA LEU A 188 -11.85 6.15 1.50
C LEU A 188 -10.65 6.05 2.45
N ARG A 189 -10.12 7.19 2.92
CA ARG A 189 -8.97 7.24 3.83
C ARG A 189 -9.16 8.19 4.98
N VAL A 190 -8.53 7.86 6.10
CA VAL A 190 -8.30 8.82 7.18
C VAL A 190 -7.00 9.60 6.90
N THR A 191 -7.04 10.92 7.08
CA THR A 191 -5.89 11.81 6.84
C THR A 191 -5.42 12.51 8.12
N ARG A 192 -6.16 12.35 9.22
CA ARG A 192 -5.78 12.74 10.59
C ARG A 192 -6.12 11.65 11.60
N PRO A 193 -5.52 11.69 12.81
CA PRO A 193 -5.79 10.74 13.88
C PRO A 193 -7.28 10.45 14.08
N ALA A 194 -7.59 9.16 14.21
CA ALA A 194 -8.95 8.63 14.37
C ALA A 194 -9.98 9.02 13.28
N GLY A 195 -9.56 9.63 12.16
CA GLY A 195 -10.46 10.07 11.10
C GLY A 195 -11.10 11.43 11.35
N ALA A 196 -10.50 12.28 12.21
CA ALA A 196 -10.95 13.67 12.39
C ALA A 196 -10.98 14.43 11.05
N GLU A 197 -10.03 14.10 10.17
CA GLU A 197 -10.08 14.43 8.75
C GLU A 197 -10.02 13.14 7.91
N TRP A 198 -10.71 13.15 6.78
CA TRP A 198 -10.77 12.05 5.82
C TRP A 198 -10.79 12.55 4.37
N SER A 199 -10.47 11.67 3.44
CA SER A 199 -10.60 11.93 2.00
C SER A 199 -11.35 10.79 1.32
N LEU A 200 -12.13 11.12 0.30
CA LEU A 200 -12.77 10.17 -0.60
C LEU A 200 -12.30 10.44 -2.02
N LYS A 201 -11.53 9.52 -2.60
CA LYS A 201 -11.02 9.58 -3.98
C LYS A 201 -11.31 8.26 -4.70
N PRO A 202 -12.54 8.07 -5.19
CA PRO A 202 -12.93 6.84 -5.88
C PRO A 202 -12.05 6.54 -7.10
N ALA A 203 -11.71 5.26 -7.32
CA ALA A 203 -11.08 4.81 -8.55
C ALA A 203 -12.11 4.12 -9.45
N PHE A 204 -12.59 4.85 -10.45
CA PHE A 204 -13.54 4.34 -11.45
C PHE A 204 -12.83 3.57 -12.58
N GLY A 205 -13.62 2.91 -13.44
CA GLY A 205 -13.16 2.32 -14.70
C GLY A 205 -12.86 0.82 -14.64
N GLU A 206 -12.41 0.31 -13.50
CA GLU A 206 -12.05 -1.11 -13.37
C GLU A 206 -13.17 -1.99 -12.83
N MET A 207 -14.11 -1.40 -12.10
CA MET A 207 -15.27 -2.07 -11.51
C MET A 207 -16.52 -1.23 -11.77
N SER A 208 -17.68 -1.86 -11.84
CA SER A 208 -18.97 -1.16 -11.95
C SER A 208 -19.43 -0.59 -10.62
N GLU A 209 -18.98 -1.14 -9.50
CA GLU A 209 -19.25 -0.63 -8.16
C GLU A 209 -18.17 -1.05 -7.17
N ALA A 210 -18.00 -0.29 -6.10
CA ALA A 210 -17.23 -0.70 -4.93
C ALA A 210 -17.77 -0.08 -3.65
N GLN A 211 -17.62 -0.78 -2.53
CA GLN A 211 -18.03 -0.29 -1.22
C GLN A 211 -17.04 -0.73 -0.14
N ALA A 212 -16.82 0.13 0.85
CA ALA A 212 -16.01 -0.20 2.01
C ALA A 212 -16.55 0.46 3.28
N ARG A 213 -16.17 -0.13 4.41
CA ARG A 213 -16.52 0.34 5.74
C ARG A 213 -15.41 0.01 6.73
N PHE A 214 -15.09 0.95 7.61
CA PHE A 214 -14.28 0.70 8.79
C PHE A 214 -14.79 1.52 9.98
N THR A 215 -14.27 1.23 11.17
CA THR A 215 -14.65 1.91 12.42
C THR A 215 -13.39 2.46 13.07
N THR A 216 -13.44 3.72 13.48
CA THR A 216 -12.41 4.35 14.33
C THR A 216 -13.01 4.65 15.72
N ALA A 217 -12.21 5.27 16.60
CA ALA A 217 -12.71 5.79 17.87
C ALA A 217 -13.78 6.89 17.73
N LEU A 218 -13.87 7.56 16.56
CA LEU A 218 -14.88 8.58 16.29
C LEU A 218 -16.18 8.00 15.74
N GLY A 219 -16.17 6.76 15.26
CA GLY A 219 -17.35 6.08 14.75
C GLY A 219 -17.09 5.34 13.44
N ARG A 220 -18.18 5.03 12.74
CA ARG A 220 -18.16 4.28 11.48
C ARG A 220 -17.95 5.21 10.30
N PHE A 221 -17.07 4.82 9.40
CA PHE A 221 -16.83 5.44 8.10
C PHE A 221 -17.28 4.44 7.05
N SER A 222 -18.11 4.85 6.10
CA SER A 222 -18.44 4.04 4.93
C SER A 222 -18.59 4.89 3.68
N ALA A 223 -18.17 4.32 2.56
CA ALA A 223 -18.38 4.91 1.24
C ALA A 223 -18.72 3.82 0.23
N ARG A 224 -19.52 4.19 -0.76
CA ARG A 224 -19.88 3.36 -1.90
C ARG A 224 -19.85 4.22 -3.14
N TRP A 225 -19.48 3.63 -4.26
CA TRP A 225 -19.74 4.22 -5.57
C TRP A 225 -20.26 3.16 -6.54
N ALA A 226 -21.06 3.59 -7.52
CA ALA A 226 -21.59 2.75 -8.58
C ALA A 226 -21.67 3.53 -9.90
N VAL A 227 -21.28 2.90 -11.00
CA VAL A 227 -21.39 3.40 -12.37
C VAL A 227 -22.73 2.91 -12.94
N GLU A 228 -23.64 3.84 -13.20
CA GLU A 228 -25.01 3.61 -13.63
C GLU A 228 -25.25 4.26 -15.01
N GLY A 229 -24.91 3.54 -16.07
CA GLY A 229 -24.96 4.08 -17.43
C GLY A 229 -23.97 5.24 -17.59
N ASP A 230 -24.51 6.43 -17.86
CA ASP A 230 -23.73 7.65 -18.09
C ASP A 230 -23.41 8.43 -16.80
N PHE A 231 -23.89 7.97 -15.64
CA PHE A 231 -23.70 8.66 -14.36
C PHE A 231 -22.97 7.77 -13.36
N THR A 232 -22.25 8.40 -12.44
CA THR A 232 -21.62 7.72 -11.31
C THR A 232 -22.22 8.25 -10.01
N ALA A 233 -22.84 7.36 -9.24
CA ALA A 233 -23.31 7.65 -7.89
C ALA A 233 -22.16 7.44 -6.89
N VAL A 234 -21.95 8.42 -6.00
CA VAL A 234 -20.99 8.32 -4.90
C VAL A 234 -21.72 8.67 -3.60
N GLU A 235 -21.71 7.74 -2.66
CA GLU A 235 -22.39 7.82 -1.37
C GLU A 235 -21.37 7.65 -0.24
N TRP A 236 -21.55 8.40 0.85
CA TRP A 236 -20.72 8.26 2.03
C TRP A 236 -21.50 8.55 3.31
N ASP A 237 -21.11 7.89 4.40
CA ASP A 237 -21.64 8.07 5.75
C ASP A 237 -20.46 8.09 6.72
N MET A 238 -20.35 9.19 7.47
CA MET A 238 -19.20 9.52 8.32
C MET A 238 -19.68 9.99 9.68
N PRO A 239 -18.87 9.84 10.75
CA PRO A 239 -19.26 10.33 12.05
C PRO A 239 -19.45 11.85 12.06
N THR A 240 -20.40 12.31 12.88
CA THR A 240 -20.61 13.73 13.19
C THR A 240 -19.30 14.37 13.66
N ASP A 241 -19.09 15.64 13.33
CA ASP A 241 -17.90 16.44 13.67
C ASP A 241 -16.58 16.02 12.99
N THR A 242 -16.62 15.14 12.00
CA THR A 242 -15.49 14.88 11.10
C THR A 242 -15.52 15.79 9.88
N LYS A 243 -14.35 16.05 9.27
CA LYS A 243 -14.24 16.86 8.05
C LYS A 243 -13.58 16.07 6.94
N GLY A 244 -13.99 16.26 5.70
CA GLY A 244 -13.30 15.62 4.60
C GLY A 244 -13.54 16.28 3.27
N TRP A 245 -12.84 15.78 2.27
CA TRP A 245 -12.98 16.23 0.90
C TRP A 245 -13.20 15.05 -0.04
N LEU A 246 -14.02 15.31 -1.06
CA LEU A 246 -14.26 14.41 -2.18
C LEU A 246 -13.41 14.90 -3.36
N GLU A 247 -12.61 14.01 -3.94
CA GLU A 247 -11.86 14.25 -5.16
C GLU A 247 -12.43 13.37 -6.27
N LEU A 248 -13.17 13.99 -7.20
CA LEU A 248 -13.62 13.35 -8.42
C LEU A 248 -12.67 13.79 -9.54
N SER A 249 -11.70 12.94 -9.88
CA SER A 249 -10.98 13.10 -11.14
C SER A 249 -11.93 12.71 -12.27
N GLY A 250 -12.51 13.71 -12.94
CA GLY A 250 -13.22 13.46 -14.19
C GLY A 250 -12.21 12.93 -15.21
N GLU A 251 -12.44 11.75 -15.77
CA GLU A 251 -12.05 11.57 -17.16
C GLU A 251 -12.93 12.53 -17.95
N GLU A 252 -12.34 13.51 -18.63
CA GLU A 252 -13.03 14.12 -19.76
C GLU A 252 -13.43 12.97 -20.69
N GLY A 253 -14.73 12.73 -20.79
CA GLY A 253 -15.29 11.71 -21.67
C GLY A 253 -14.72 11.89 -23.08
N ARG A 254 -14.24 10.78 -23.64
CA ARG A 254 -13.99 10.70 -25.08
C ARG A 254 -15.28 10.43 -25.83
#